data_AF-A0AAU7LQV6-F1
#
_entry.id   AF-A0AAU7LQV6-F1
#
_cell.length_a   1.000
_cell.length_b   1.000
_cell.length_c   1.000
_cell.angle_alpha   90.00
_cell.angle_beta   90.00
_cell.angle_gamma   90.00
#
_symmetry.space_group_name_H-M   'P 1'
#
loop_
_entity.id
_entity.type
_entity.pdbx_description
1 polymer ?
#
loop_
_entity_poly.entity_id
_entity_poly.type
_entity_poly.pdbx_seq_one_letter_code
_entity_poly.pdbx_strand_id
1 'polypeptide(L)'
;MKMSIPLYGAALLALATLASPALARERHSTFSDAQGRTASHDASRVQGDVSSSSTGPNGKATSRLVDRQPGQTTATSTGPAGQTATRQTSRANGDVSSTLTGSNGATASRLVDRSAQGTQATLTGPNGQTSTRETTRQP
;
A
#
# COMPACT_ATOMS: atom_id res chain seq x y z
N MET A 1 -3.42 40.28 -60.23
CA MET A 1 -3.87 40.86 -58.94
C MET A 1 -5.01 40.00 -58.41
N LYS A 2 -4.97 39.64 -57.11
CA LYS A 2 -6.02 38.94 -56.30
C LYS A 2 -6.21 37.44 -56.63
N MET A 3 -6.33 36.51 -55.68
CA MET A 3 -6.07 36.47 -54.23
C MET A 3 -6.11 34.98 -53.84
N SER A 4 -5.16 34.57 -53.01
CA SER A 4 -5.02 33.25 -52.38
C SER A 4 -6.00 33.04 -51.22
N ILE A 5 -6.61 31.84 -51.08
CA ILE A 5 -6.96 31.23 -49.77
C ILE A 5 -7.04 29.68 -49.91
N PRO A 6 -6.19 28.89 -49.21
CA PRO A 6 -6.49 27.49 -48.91
C PRO A 6 -6.93 27.34 -47.43
N LEU A 7 -8.17 26.92 -47.22
CA LEU A 7 -8.68 26.22 -46.03
C LEU A 7 -9.21 24.90 -46.59
N TYR A 8 -8.94 23.71 -46.06
CA TYR A 8 -9.27 23.14 -44.75
C TYR A 8 -8.25 22.01 -44.53
N GLY A 9 -7.75 21.67 -43.35
CA GLY A 9 -8.27 21.79 -42.00
C GLY A 9 -7.60 20.63 -41.27
N ALA A 10 -6.80 20.92 -40.26
CA ALA A 10 -6.03 19.94 -39.52
C ALA A 10 -6.96 18.92 -38.83
N ALA A 11 -6.85 17.65 -39.20
CA ALA A 11 -7.40 16.55 -38.40
C ALA A 11 -6.33 16.11 -37.40
N LEU A 12 -6.24 16.83 -36.28
CA LEU A 12 -5.41 16.45 -35.15
C LEU A 12 -6.17 15.34 -34.39
N LEU A 13 -5.83 14.09 -34.68
CA LEU A 13 -6.38 12.92 -34.00
C LEU A 13 -5.77 12.83 -32.60
N ALA A 14 -6.39 13.50 -31.63
CA ALA A 14 -6.02 13.38 -30.22
C ALA A 14 -6.42 11.99 -29.71
N LEU A 15 -5.46 11.07 -29.68
CA LEU A 15 -5.60 9.75 -29.06
C LEU A 15 -5.56 9.92 -27.53
N ALA A 16 -6.70 10.29 -26.94
CA ALA A 16 -6.86 10.28 -25.49
C ALA A 16 -6.89 8.82 -25.02
N THR A 17 -5.74 8.28 -24.61
CA THR A 17 -5.68 7.04 -23.86
C THR A 17 -6.37 7.27 -22.51
N LEU A 18 -7.65 6.91 -22.42
CA LEU A 18 -8.38 6.82 -21.17
C LEU A 18 -7.66 5.78 -20.29
N ALA A 19 -6.78 6.24 -19.41
CA ALA A 19 -6.31 5.46 -18.29
C ALA A 19 -7.56 5.07 -17.48
N SER A 20 -8.02 3.83 -17.65
CA SER A 20 -9.18 3.35 -16.91
C SER A 20 -8.81 3.41 -15.42
N PRO A 21 -9.57 4.13 -14.57
CA PRO A 21 -9.34 4.06 -13.14
C PRO A 21 -9.50 2.61 -12.70
N ALA A 22 -8.58 2.11 -11.89
CA ALA A 22 -8.68 0.77 -11.31
C ALA A 22 -10.03 0.66 -10.58
N LEU A 23 -10.97 -0.06 -11.20
CA LEU A 23 -12.36 -0.14 -10.76
C LEU A 23 -12.44 -0.65 -9.31
N ALA A 24 -13.39 -0.10 -8.55
CA ALA A 24 -13.75 -0.62 -7.24
C ALA A 24 -13.98 -2.12 -7.35
N ARG A 25 -13.28 -2.91 -6.52
CA ARG A 25 -13.29 -4.36 -6.63
C ARG A 25 -13.57 -5.00 -5.29
N GLU A 26 -14.72 -5.66 -5.22
CA GLU A 26 -15.14 -6.42 -4.05
C GLU A 26 -14.88 -7.92 -4.27
N ARG A 27 -14.53 -8.60 -3.19
CA ARG A 27 -14.40 -10.06 -3.11
C ARG A 27 -15.01 -10.51 -1.79
N HIS A 28 -15.88 -11.50 -1.87
CA HIS A 28 -16.32 -12.30 -0.75
C HIS A 28 -15.90 -13.74 -0.99
N SER A 29 -15.47 -14.43 0.06
CA SER A 29 -15.11 -15.84 -0.01
C SER A 29 -15.41 -16.52 1.31
N THR A 30 -15.87 -17.78 1.23
CA THR A 30 -16.16 -18.61 2.38
C THR A 30 -15.49 -19.95 2.23
N PHE A 31 -15.01 -20.51 3.33
CA PHE A 31 -14.42 -21.84 3.38
C PHE A 31 -15.10 -22.62 4.51
N SER A 32 -15.49 -23.86 4.24
CA SER A 32 -16.03 -24.77 5.26
C SER A 32 -15.23 -26.05 5.27
N ASP A 33 -14.89 -26.55 6.46
CA ASP A 33 -14.22 -27.85 6.60
C ASP A 33 -15.19 -29.02 6.76
N ALA A 34 -14.65 -30.23 6.86
CA ALA A 34 -15.44 -31.47 6.99
C ALA A 34 -16.28 -31.54 8.29
N GLN A 35 -16.01 -30.67 9.28
CA GLN A 35 -16.81 -30.57 10.50
C GLN A 35 -17.89 -29.48 10.39
N GLY A 36 -18.10 -28.90 9.20
CA GLY A 36 -19.10 -27.86 8.96
C GLY A 36 -18.73 -26.50 9.54
N ARG A 37 -17.48 -26.28 9.95
CA ARG A 37 -17.02 -25.00 10.51
C ARG A 37 -16.68 -24.05 9.36
N THR A 38 -17.34 -22.89 9.31
CA THR A 38 -17.19 -21.90 8.22
C THR A 38 -16.31 -20.72 8.61
N ALA A 39 -15.37 -20.33 7.76
CA ALA A 39 -14.66 -19.06 7.81
C ALA A 39 -15.05 -18.19 6.61
N SER A 40 -15.01 -16.87 6.77
CA SER A 40 -15.23 -15.92 5.67
C SER A 40 -14.08 -14.94 5.52
N HIS A 41 -13.92 -14.42 4.31
CA HIS A 41 -13.02 -13.33 3.99
C HIS A 41 -13.67 -12.36 3.00
N ASP A 42 -13.64 -11.09 3.37
CA ASP A 42 -14.14 -9.96 2.60
C ASP A 42 -12.99 -9.02 2.27
N ALA A 43 -12.97 -8.49 1.05
CA ALA A 43 -12.03 -7.48 0.64
C ALA A 43 -12.66 -6.51 -0.35
N SER A 44 -12.49 -5.22 -0.12
CA SER A 44 -12.81 -4.15 -1.05
C SER A 44 -11.55 -3.35 -1.38
N ARG A 45 -11.40 -2.98 -2.66
CA ARG A 45 -10.32 -2.12 -3.14
C ARG A 45 -10.90 -0.98 -3.93
N VAL A 46 -10.54 0.25 -3.61
CA VAL A 46 -10.94 1.47 -4.34
C VAL A 46 -9.72 2.35 -4.50
N GLN A 47 -9.36 2.71 -5.73
CA GLN A 47 -8.25 3.65 -6.03
C GLN A 47 -6.90 3.32 -5.36
N GLY A 48 -6.68 2.05 -5.00
CA GLY A 48 -5.46 1.61 -4.32
C GLY A 48 -5.66 1.39 -2.82
N ASP A 49 -6.66 2.00 -2.19
CA ASP A 49 -7.05 1.71 -0.82
C ASP A 49 -7.64 0.31 -0.72
N VAL A 50 -7.42 -0.35 0.41
CA VAL A 50 -7.90 -1.71 0.66
C VAL A 50 -8.53 -1.78 2.04
N SER A 51 -9.76 -2.25 2.10
CA SER A 51 -10.38 -2.75 3.33
C SER A 51 -10.54 -4.26 3.22
N SER A 52 -10.20 -4.99 4.27
CA SER A 52 -10.41 -6.43 4.30
C SER A 52 -10.71 -6.92 5.70
N SER A 53 -11.49 -7.99 5.80
CA SER A 53 -11.78 -8.68 7.05
C SER A 53 -11.79 -10.18 6.83
N SER A 54 -11.40 -10.92 7.87
CA SER A 54 -11.54 -12.37 7.90
C SER A 54 -12.18 -12.78 9.21
N THR A 55 -13.22 -13.59 9.16
CA THR A 55 -13.93 -14.11 10.33
C THR A 55 -13.72 -15.62 10.40
N GLY A 56 -13.13 -16.09 11.49
CA GLY A 56 -12.92 -17.51 11.71
C GLY A 56 -14.21 -18.23 12.13
N PRO A 57 -14.22 -19.57 12.16
CA PRO A 57 -15.41 -20.34 12.55
C PRO A 57 -15.87 -20.18 14.00
N ASN A 58 -15.02 -19.60 14.85
CA ASN A 58 -15.36 -19.19 16.21
C ASN A 58 -15.95 -17.77 16.28
N GLY A 59 -16.28 -17.16 15.14
CA GLY A 59 -16.83 -15.79 15.05
C GLY A 59 -15.81 -14.69 15.34
N LYS A 60 -14.52 -15.02 15.55
CA LYS A 60 -13.48 -14.02 15.80
C LYS A 60 -13.01 -13.42 14.48
N ALA A 61 -13.07 -12.09 14.39
CA ALA A 61 -12.73 -11.36 13.18
C ALA A 61 -11.40 -10.61 13.33
N THR A 62 -10.63 -10.53 12.25
CA THR A 62 -9.53 -9.56 12.08
C THR A 62 -9.84 -8.69 10.88
N SER A 63 -9.41 -7.43 10.92
CA SER A 63 -9.53 -6.53 9.78
C SER A 63 -8.22 -5.84 9.48
N ARG A 64 -8.08 -5.39 8.23
CA ARG A 64 -6.97 -4.59 7.76
C ARG A 64 -7.49 -3.49 6.84
N LEU A 65 -7.11 -2.26 7.17
CA LEU A 65 -7.29 -1.09 6.33
C LEU A 65 -5.93 -0.67 5.78
N VAL A 66 -5.88 -0.30 4.51
CA VAL A 66 -4.70 0.26 3.85
C VAL A 66 -5.14 1.48 3.07
N ASP A 67 -4.61 2.64 3.46
CA ASP A 67 -4.76 3.92 2.78
C ASP A 67 -3.46 4.21 2.00
N ARG A 68 -3.59 4.49 0.70
CA ARG A 68 -2.50 4.80 -0.21
C ARG A 68 -2.65 6.20 -0.78
N GLN A 69 -1.74 7.06 -0.39
CA GLN A 69 -1.56 8.38 -0.98
C GLN A 69 -0.25 8.41 -1.79
N PRO A 70 -0.05 9.35 -2.72
CA PRO A 70 1.24 9.51 -3.40
C PRO A 70 2.40 9.61 -2.38
N GLY A 71 3.38 8.72 -2.48
CA GLY A 71 4.54 8.67 -1.57
C GLY A 71 4.26 8.09 -0.18
N GLN A 72 3.02 7.94 0.26
CA GLN A 72 2.67 7.50 1.62
C GLN A 72 1.74 6.27 1.62
N THR A 73 1.91 5.39 2.59
CA THR A 73 0.96 4.29 2.83
C THR A 73 0.77 4.08 4.31
N THR A 74 -0.48 4.07 4.77
CA THR A 74 -0.84 3.72 6.14
C THR A 74 -1.60 2.42 6.13
N ALA A 75 -1.17 1.44 6.91
CA ALA A 75 -1.85 0.16 7.05
C ALA A 75 -2.15 -0.11 8.53
N THR A 76 -3.43 -0.23 8.86
CA THR A 76 -3.91 -0.54 10.21
C THR A 76 -4.48 -1.94 10.21
N SER A 77 -4.07 -2.78 11.16
CA SER A 77 -4.64 -4.11 11.38
C SER A 77 -5.28 -4.17 12.75
N THR A 78 -6.51 -4.67 12.83
CA THR A 78 -7.28 -4.81 14.07
C THR A 78 -7.51 -6.28 14.36
N GLY A 79 -7.15 -6.71 15.57
CA GLY A 79 -7.35 -8.08 16.04
C GLY A 79 -8.75 -8.31 16.60
N PRO A 80 -9.11 -9.57 16.89
CA PRO A 80 -10.43 -9.93 17.40
C PRO A 80 -10.80 -9.38 18.78
N ALA A 81 -9.82 -8.87 19.54
CA ALA A 81 -10.05 -8.20 20.82
C ALA A 81 -9.99 -6.67 20.69
N GLY A 82 -10.02 -6.13 19.45
CA GLY A 82 -10.01 -4.70 19.18
C GLY A 82 -8.63 -4.04 19.22
N GLN A 83 -7.56 -4.80 19.50
CA GLN A 83 -6.21 -4.28 19.51
C GLN A 83 -5.74 -3.92 18.09
N THR A 84 -5.14 -2.74 17.93
CA THR A 84 -4.71 -2.22 16.62
C THR A 84 -3.20 -2.11 16.51
N ALA A 85 -2.64 -2.44 15.35
CA ALA A 85 -1.28 -2.07 15.00
C ALA A 85 -1.28 -1.29 13.69
N THR A 86 -0.53 -0.18 13.64
CA THR A 86 -0.50 0.73 12.51
C THR A 86 0.91 0.82 11.97
N ARG A 87 1.08 0.59 10.66
CA ARG A 87 2.32 0.84 9.94
C ARG A 87 2.14 2.01 8.99
N GLN A 88 2.99 3.01 9.12
CA GLN A 88 3.11 4.10 8.15
C GLN A 88 4.40 3.90 7.37
N THR A 89 4.34 4.09 6.06
CA THR A 89 5.51 4.04 5.17
C THR A 89 5.52 5.28 4.30
N SER A 90 6.66 5.96 4.27
CA SER A 90 6.97 7.06 3.37
C SER A 90 8.00 6.64 2.34
N ARG A 91 7.85 7.11 1.11
CA ARG A 91 8.80 6.94 0.02
C ARG A 91 9.04 8.29 -0.64
N ALA A 92 10.29 8.71 -0.69
CA ALA A 92 10.71 9.93 -1.37
C ALA A 92 12.09 9.71 -1.98
N ASN A 93 12.29 10.11 -3.24
CA ASN A 93 13.60 10.10 -3.91
C ASN A 93 14.37 8.77 -3.87
N GLY A 94 13.67 7.63 -3.76
CA GLY A 94 14.28 6.31 -3.64
C GLY A 94 14.52 5.84 -2.20
N ASP A 95 14.38 6.73 -1.22
CA ASP A 95 14.47 6.41 0.20
C ASP A 95 13.12 5.92 0.74
N VAL A 96 13.17 5.12 1.81
CA VAL A 96 11.97 4.56 2.45
C VAL A 96 12.09 4.71 3.96
N SER A 97 11.15 5.42 4.56
CA SER A 97 10.95 5.43 6.00
C SER A 97 9.71 4.63 6.35
N SER A 98 9.73 3.86 7.44
CA SER A 98 8.56 3.14 7.93
C SER A 98 8.52 3.13 9.44
N THR A 99 7.37 3.42 10.02
CA THR A 99 7.12 3.32 11.47
C THR A 99 6.00 2.33 11.70
N LEU A 100 6.19 1.39 12.61
CA LEU A 100 5.18 0.47 13.12
C LEU A 100 4.88 0.86 14.56
N THR A 101 3.63 1.16 14.86
CA THR A 101 3.11 1.38 16.21
C THR A 101 2.25 0.18 16.59
N GLY A 102 2.65 -0.52 17.66
CA GLY A 102 1.89 -1.62 18.23
C GLY A 102 0.69 -1.13 19.05
N SER A 103 -0.18 -2.06 19.44
CA SER A 103 -1.39 -1.76 20.22
C SER A 103 -1.10 -1.26 21.64
N ASN A 104 0.12 -1.48 22.14
CA ASN A 104 0.62 -0.95 23.40
C ASN A 104 1.30 0.42 23.25
N GLY A 105 1.24 1.04 22.06
CA GLY A 105 1.89 2.32 21.76
C GLY A 105 3.39 2.23 21.48
N ALA A 106 4.03 1.07 21.67
CA ALA A 106 5.43 0.89 21.38
C ALA A 106 5.70 1.00 19.86
N THR A 107 6.77 1.70 19.49
CA THR A 107 7.07 1.99 18.08
C THR A 107 8.37 1.34 17.63
N ALA A 108 8.44 0.88 16.39
CA ALA A 108 9.68 0.51 15.73
C ALA A 108 9.77 1.23 14.39
N SER A 109 10.93 1.74 14.03
CA SER A 109 11.15 2.44 12.78
C SER A 109 12.22 1.79 11.93
N ARG A 110 12.09 1.90 10.62
CA ARG A 110 13.10 1.52 9.66
C ARG A 110 13.31 2.65 8.67
N LEU A 111 14.55 3.08 8.51
CA LEU A 111 14.98 3.98 7.46
C LEU A 111 15.81 3.19 6.45
N VAL A 112 15.59 3.43 5.16
CA VAL A 112 16.37 2.87 4.07
C VAL A 112 16.76 4.01 3.16
N ASP A 113 18.05 4.32 3.12
CA ASP A 113 18.63 5.33 2.26
C ASP A 113 19.30 4.65 1.07
N ARG A 114 18.96 5.09 -0.14
CA ARG A 114 19.49 4.54 -1.38
C ARG A 114 20.27 5.60 -2.13
N SER A 115 21.53 5.31 -2.41
CA SER A 115 22.40 6.16 -3.23
C SER A 115 22.93 5.37 -4.41
N ALA A 116 23.61 6.06 -5.34
CA ALA A 116 24.31 5.37 -6.43
C ALA A 116 25.34 4.34 -5.89
N GLN A 117 25.98 4.66 -4.77
CA GLN A 117 27.05 3.87 -4.15
C GLN A 117 26.53 2.62 -3.42
N GLY A 118 25.26 2.57 -3.03
CA GLY A 118 24.72 1.44 -2.29
C GLY A 118 23.38 1.69 -1.61
N THR A 119 23.13 0.91 -0.57
CA THR A 119 21.93 1.02 0.28
C THR A 119 22.33 0.83 1.73
N GLN A 120 21.88 1.76 2.58
CA GLN A 120 21.94 1.63 4.03
C GLN A 120 20.52 1.42 4.55
N ALA A 121 20.35 0.50 5.50
CA ALA A 121 19.08 0.30 6.19
C ALA A 121 19.31 0.26 7.69
N THR A 122 18.66 1.17 8.41
CA THR A 122 18.71 1.26 9.87
C THR A 122 17.35 0.88 10.43
N LEU A 123 17.32 -0.10 11.34
CA LEU A 123 16.14 -0.50 12.11
C LEU A 123 16.32 -0.04 13.55
N THR A 124 15.34 0.68 14.09
CA THR A 124 15.28 1.10 15.49
C THR A 124 14.10 0.42 16.16
N GLY A 125 14.37 -0.34 17.23
CA GLY A 125 13.36 -1.01 18.03
C GLY A 125 12.67 -0.07 19.04
N PRO A 126 11.60 -0.55 19.69
CA PRO A 126 10.83 0.21 20.69
C PRO A 126 11.59 0.57 21.96
N ASN A 127 12.71 -0.10 22.21
CA ASN A 127 13.64 0.21 23.29
C ASN A 127 14.78 1.13 22.85
N GLY A 128 14.72 1.69 21.63
CA GLY A 128 15.76 2.55 21.06
C GLY A 128 16.98 1.82 20.53
N GLN A 129 17.06 0.48 20.63
CA GLN A 129 18.18 -0.28 20.07
C GLN A 129 18.16 -0.23 18.55
N THR A 130 19.33 -0.06 17.95
CA THR A 130 19.48 0.07 16.50
C THR A 130 20.28 -1.09 15.90
N SER A 131 19.93 -1.45 14.66
CA SER A 131 20.72 -2.35 13.82
C SER A 131 20.81 -1.76 12.42
N THR A 132 22.04 -1.68 11.90
CA THR A 132 22.32 -1.11 10.58
C THR A 132 22.88 -2.19 9.67
N ARG A 133 22.35 -2.25 8.45
CA ARG A 133 22.88 -3.05 7.36
C ARG A 133 23.27 -2.15 6.19
N GLU A 134 24.48 -2.32 5.71
CA GLU A 134 24.97 -1.65 4.51
C GLU A 134 25.18 -2.66 3.38
N THR A 135 24.95 -2.22 2.16
CA THR A 135 25.25 -2.98 0.95
C THR A 135 25.82 -2.01 -0.07
N THR A 136 27.06 -2.23 -0.48
CA THR A 136 27.72 -1.43 -1.51
C THR A 136 27.46 -2.05 -2.88
N ARG A 137 27.38 -1.21 -3.92
CA ARG A 137 27.45 -1.69 -5.30
C ARG A 137 28.91 -1.76 -5.70
N GLN A 138 29.39 -2.96 -6.01
CA GLN A 138 30.66 -3.14 -6.70
C GLN A 138 30.44 -2.84 -8.19
N PRO A 139 31.45 -2.28 -8.89
CA PRO A 139 31.38 -2.01 -10.33
C PRO A 139 31.15 -3.28 -11.17
#